data_AF-M3TIK1-F1
#
_entry.id   AF-M3TIK1-F1
#
_cell.length_a   1.000
_cell.length_b   1.000
_cell.length_c   1.000
_cell.angle_alpha   90.00
_cell.angle_beta   90.00
_cell.angle_gamma   90.00
#
_symmetry.space_group_name_H-M   'P 1'
#
loop_
_entity.id
_entity.type
_entity.pdbx_description
1 polymer ?
#
loop_
_entity_poly.entity_id
_entity_poly.type
_entity_poly.pdbx_seq_one_letter_code
_entity_poly.pdbx_strand_id
1 'polypeptide(L)' 'MSFTFTSYHPLVLEDLNKKAKKAGLHVAVAKKADLYSIRKVKNGKLIAKNIDTDEVLQIIKNYK' A
#
# COMPACT_ATOMS: atom_id res chain seq x y z
N MET A 1 6.60 4.17 28.79
CA MET A 1 6.56 3.00 27.89
C MET A 1 5.42 3.18 26.93
N SER A 2 5.70 3.64 25.71
CA SER A 2 4.72 3.81 24.64
C SER A 2 4.47 2.45 23.98
N PHE A 3 3.35 1.81 24.33
CA PHE A 3 2.85 0.64 23.61
C PHE A 3 2.42 1.09 22.21
N THR A 4 3.29 0.92 21.21
CA THR A 4 2.91 1.04 19.80
C THR A 4 2.14 -0.21 19.44
N PHE A 5 0.85 -0.21 19.77
CA PHE A 5 -0.10 -1.19 19.27
C PHE A 5 -0.31 -0.88 17.78
N THR A 6 0.61 -1.30 16.91
CA THR A 6 0.40 -1.35 15.46
C THR A 6 -0.48 -2.56 15.17
N SER A 7 -1.70 -2.54 15.72
CA SER A 7 -2.76 -3.43 15.31
C SER A 7 -2.99 -3.20 13.83
N TYR A 8 -2.60 -4.22 13.06
CA TYR A 8 -2.92 -4.43 11.67
C TYR A 8 -4.41 -4.13 11.44
N HIS A 9 -4.73 -2.91 10.99
CA HIS A 9 -6.12 -2.54 10.75
C HIS A 9 -6.45 -2.89 9.29
N PRO A 10 -7.35 -3.85 9.02
CA PRO A 10 -7.81 -4.13 7.66
C PRO A 10 -8.39 -2.88 6.96
N LEU A 11 -8.82 -1.88 7.75
CA LEU A 11 -9.23 -0.55 7.28
C LEU A 11 -8.11 0.18 6.51
N VAL A 12 -6.85 0.05 6.92
CA VAL A 12 -5.71 0.77 6.31
C VAL A 12 -5.45 0.26 4.89
N LEU A 13 -5.45 -1.07 4.68
CA LEU A 13 -5.24 -1.64 3.36
C LEU A 13 -6.36 -1.25 2.39
N GLU A 14 -7.62 -1.31 2.82
CA GLU A 14 -8.76 -0.93 1.99
C GLU A 14 -8.68 0.54 1.55
N ASP A 15 -8.33 1.44 2.48
CA ASP A 15 -8.20 2.86 2.18
C ASP A 15 -7.02 3.15 1.24
N LEU A 16 -5.88 2.48 1.43
CA LEU A 16 -4.74 2.57 0.52
C LEU A 16 -5.12 2.04 -0.87
N ASN A 17 -5.83 0.92 -0.95
CA ASN A 17 -6.25 0.32 -2.21
C ASN A 17 -7.30 1.20 -2.93
N LYS A 18 -8.25 1.81 -2.21
CA LYS A 18 -9.20 2.79 -2.76
C LYS A 18 -8.48 4.00 -3.34
N LYS A 19 -7.49 4.56 -2.62
CA LYS A 19 -6.67 5.68 -3.11
C LYS A 19 -5.81 5.28 -4.31
N ALA A 20 -5.17 4.13 -4.27
CA ALA A 20 -4.35 3.61 -5.34
C ALA A 20 -5.15 3.32 -6.61
N LYS A 21 -6.36 2.77 -6.50
CA LYS A 21 -7.24 2.52 -7.65
C LYS A 21 -7.56 3.78 -8.44
N LYS A 22 -7.74 4.92 -7.76
CA LYS A 22 -7.93 6.23 -8.42
C LYS A 22 -6.71 6.64 -9.25
N ALA A 23 -5.52 6.22 -8.87
CA ALA A 23 -4.26 6.42 -9.60
C ALA A 23 -3.93 5.27 -10.59
N GLY A 24 -4.82 4.29 -10.78
CA GLY A 24 -4.58 3.11 -11.63
C GLY A 24 -3.62 2.08 -11.02
N LEU A 25 -3.47 2.09 -9.69
CA LEU A 25 -2.59 1.23 -8.91
C LEU A 25 -3.39 0.27 -8.01
N HIS A 26 -2.81 -0.88 -7.70
CA HIS A 26 -3.36 -1.89 -6.81
C HIS A 26 -2.38 -2.17 -5.69
N VAL A 27 -2.84 -2.01 -4.44
CA VAL A 27 -2.05 -2.31 -3.24
C VAL A 27 -2.45 -3.68 -2.72
N ALA A 28 -1.46 -4.52 -2.45
CA ALA A 28 -1.59 -5.83 -1.86
C ALA A 28 -0.67 -5.97 -0.64
N VAL A 29 -1.04 -6.83 0.29
CA VAL A 29 -0.21 -7.16 1.46
C VAL A 29 1.00 -7.98 1.01
N ALA A 30 2.18 -7.65 1.51
CA ALA A 30 3.39 -8.42 1.28
C ALA A 30 3.44 -9.64 2.23
N LYS A 31 4.35 -10.58 1.96
CA LYS A 31 4.55 -11.76 2.83
C LYS A 31 5.09 -11.41 4.23
N LYS A 32 5.60 -10.19 4.41
CA LYS A 32 6.11 -9.68 5.68
C LYS A 32 5.05 -8.81 6.34
N ALA A 33 4.99 -8.89 7.67
CA ALA A 33 4.17 -7.98 8.46
C ALA A 33 4.52 -6.53 8.14
N ASP A 34 3.50 -5.67 8.17
CA ASP A 34 3.53 -4.22 7.93
C ASP A 34 4.00 -3.75 6.56
N LEU A 35 4.26 -4.67 5.64
CA LEU A 35 4.71 -4.34 4.28
C LEU A 35 3.62 -4.55 3.23
N TYR A 36 3.70 -3.73 2.20
CA TYR A 36 2.79 -3.71 1.07
C TYR A 36 3.54 -3.89 -0.25
N SER A 37 2.78 -4.19 -1.28
CA SER A 37 3.22 -4.31 -2.66
C SER A 37 2.26 -3.54 -3.56
N ILE A 38 2.80 -2.77 -4.49
CA ILE A 38 2.02 -2.00 -5.46
C ILE A 38 2.22 -2.58 -6.85
N ARG A 39 1.11 -2.79 -7.56
CA ARG A 39 1.06 -3.19 -8.96
C ARG A 39 0.25 -2.20 -9.77
N LYS A 40 0.58 -2.02 -11.05
CA LYS A 40 -0.29 -1.29 -11.98
C LYS A 40 -1.52 -2.14 -12.28
N VAL A 41 -2.71 -1.53 -12.23
CA VAL A 41 -3.97 -2.22 -12.56
C VAL A 41 -4.02 -2.59 -14.04
N LYS A 42 -3.54 -1.72 -14.94
CA LYS A 42 -3.64 -1.89 -16.39
C LYS A 42 -2.87 -3.10 -16.95
N ASN A 43 -1.69 -3.41 -16.40
CA ASN A 43 -0.79 -4.44 -16.94
C ASN A 43 -0.24 -5.39 -15.88
N GLY A 44 -0.65 -5.27 -14.61
CA GLY A 44 -0.12 -6.08 -13.52
C GLY A 44 1.35 -5.85 -13.19
N LYS A 45 2.01 -4.85 -13.81
CA LYS A 45 3.45 -4.58 -13.59
C LYS A 45 3.68 -4.21 -12.14
N LEU A 46 4.60 -4.92 -11.51
CA LEU A 46 5.02 -4.63 -10.15
C LEU A 46 5.80 -3.31 -10.15
N ILE A 47 5.29 -2.34 -9.38
CA ILE A 47 5.95 -1.04 -9.19
C ILE A 47 6.89 -1.13 -8.00
N ALA A 48 6.39 -1.68 -6.90
CA ALA A 48 7.12 -1.78 -5.64
C ALA A 48 6.64 -3.01 -4.86
N LYS A 49 7.54 -3.58 -4.06
CA LYS A 49 7.28 -4.69 -3.15
C LYS A 49 8.03 -4.43 -1.85
N ASN A 50 7.50 -4.94 -0.74
CA ASN A 50 8.09 -4.78 0.58
C ASN A 50 8.26 -3.31 0.99
N ILE A 51 7.23 -2.51 0.76
CA ILE A 51 7.22 -1.07 1.07
C ILE A 51 6.23 -0.74 2.18
N ASP A 52 6.53 0.28 2.97
CA ASP A 52 5.69 0.70 4.10
C ASP A 52 4.47 1.53 3.65
N THR A 53 3.52 1.75 4.56
CA THR A 53 2.33 2.58 4.32
C THR A 53 2.68 3.97 3.79
N ASP A 54 3.71 4.62 4.34
CA ASP A 54 4.11 5.96 3.96
C ASP A 54 4.67 6.01 2.53
N GLU A 55 5.48 5.01 2.17
CA GLU A 55 6.01 4.85 0.82
C GLU A 55 4.89 4.57 -0.19
N VAL A 56 3.90 3.76 0.20
CA VAL A 56 2.70 3.52 -0.62
C VAL A 56 1.98 4.84 -0.92
N LEU A 57 1.76 5.68 0.09
CA LEU A 57 1.12 6.97 -0.08
C LEU A 57 1.94 7.91 -0.97
N GLN A 58 3.27 7.89 -0.83
CA GLN A 58 4.16 8.70 -1.66
C GLN A 58 4.11 8.27 -3.14
N ILE A 59 4.09 6.96 -3.40
CA ILE A 59 3.93 6.42 -4.76
C ILE A 59 2.56 6.80 -5.34
N ILE A 60 1.48 6.67 -4.57
CA ILE A 60 0.14 7.04 -5.02
C ILE A 60 0.08 8.54 -5.37
N LYS A 61 0.71 9.41 -4.56
CA LYS A 61 0.79 10.86 -4.83
C LYS A 61 1.56 11.17 -6.12
N ASN A 62 2.68 10.51 -6.37
CA ASN A 62 3.48 10.72 -7.59
C ASN A 62 2.77 10.30 -8.87
N TYR A 63 1.73 9.45 -8.78
CA TYR A 63 0.93 8.99 -9.91
C TYR A 63 -0.39 9.75 -10.11
N LYS A 64 -0.70 10.71 -9.22
CA LYS A 64 -1.87 11.59 -9.33
C LYS A 64 -1.50 12.87 -10.07
#